data_AF-A0A372NTP4-F1
#
_entry.id   AF-A0A372NTP4-F1
#
_cell.length_a   1.000
_cell.length_b   1.000
_cell.length_c   1.000
_cell.angle_alpha   90.00
_cell.angle_beta   90.00
_cell.angle_gamma   90.00
#
_symmetry.space_group_name_H-M   'P 1'
#
loop_
_entity.id
_entity.type
_entity.pdbx_description
1 polymer ?
#
loop_
_entity_poly.entity_id
_entity_poly.type
_entity_poly.pdbx_seq_one_letter_code
_entity_poly.pdbx_strand_id
1 'polypeptide(L)'
;MEGQFTISTIIIIVWLIFPGVIFKRFYFKGQFAKQFGVGLFADRLITSIFWGIVVQIITFLIYSRSFGFTFTSIKSKAEELYGKIADNKMPDLTYDRLTYILGYLAFLILVAFLLGTVFHHLIRLFKIDLKFPVFRFSNHWNYYFRGEIVAMSEFRSLDKGKWLSTMVDIVIDDGTDNNKMISGFLTQHTISQKTGDLEALYLTGAKRYSKTSQAFKDIPGDCLVIPFDKVIDLNLRYTFQALTPLQRKELIFKKAVRFTLSIGFIIILIVPWTFSTEIFNTLLGIIFGITSWILSVIVVSNPFHPNINNRLSLKDQIATVIFILFTVAIMLYFWSLLPIKP
;
A
#
# COMPACT_ATOMS: atom_id res chain seq x y z
N MET A 1 34.45 25.45 8.89
CA MET A 1 33.22 25.27 9.70
C MET A 1 32.00 25.10 8.80
N GLU A 2 31.76 25.99 7.83
CA GLU A 2 30.61 25.90 6.90
C GLU A 2 30.57 24.60 6.07
N GLY A 3 31.69 24.20 5.46
CA GLY A 3 31.73 22.98 4.63
C GLY A 3 31.45 21.67 5.39
N GLN A 4 31.81 21.59 6.68
CA GLN A 4 31.49 20.43 7.52
C GLN A 4 29.98 20.32 7.76
N PHE A 5 29.33 21.46 8.02
CA PHE A 5 27.88 21.52 8.19
C PHE A 5 27.14 21.09 6.91
N THR A 6 27.62 21.50 5.74
CA THR A 6 27.05 21.09 4.45
C THR A 6 27.14 19.58 4.24
N ILE A 7 28.31 18.98 4.47
CA ILE A 7 28.53 17.53 4.29
C ILE A 7 27.66 16.72 5.26
N SER A 8 27.62 17.09 6.54
CA SER A 8 26.77 16.43 7.54
C SER A 8 25.28 16.50 7.17
N THR A 9 24.85 17.65 6.64
CA THR A 9 23.46 17.84 6.20
C THR A 9 23.12 16.93 5.01
N ILE A 10 24.01 16.85 4.01
CA ILE A 10 23.83 15.95 2.85
C ILE A 10 23.75 14.49 3.30
N ILE A 11 24.61 14.07 4.23
CA ILE A 11 24.59 12.70 4.76
C ILE A 11 23.24 12.41 5.42
N ILE A 12 22.72 13.31 6.27
CA ILE A 12 21.41 13.15 6.91
C ILE A 12 20.29 13.04 5.85
N ILE A 13 20.33 13.88 4.82
CA ILE A 13 19.32 13.84 3.76
C ILE A 13 19.35 12.50 3.02
N VAL A 14 20.53 12.06 2.59
CA VAL A 14 20.69 10.84 1.77
C VAL A 14 20.40 9.57 2.58
N TRP A 15 20.85 9.51 3.84
CA TRP A 15 20.78 8.29 4.65
C TRP A 15 19.51 8.17 5.47
N LEU A 16 18.87 9.29 5.83
CA LEU A 16 17.71 9.28 6.70
C LEU A 16 16.44 9.74 5.99
N ILE A 17 16.47 10.93 5.39
CA ILE A 17 15.26 11.54 4.82
C ILE A 17 14.84 10.81 3.54
N PHE A 18 15.78 10.54 2.63
CA PHE A 18 15.49 9.96 1.33
C PHE A 18 14.84 8.56 1.40
N PRO A 19 15.34 7.59 2.21
CA PRO A 19 14.67 6.30 2.39
C PRO A 19 13.25 6.44 2.97
N GLY A 20 13.04 7.37 3.89
CA GLY A 20 11.71 7.66 4.44
C GLY A 20 10.74 8.22 3.40
N VAL A 21 11.23 9.09 2.49
CA VAL A 21 10.45 9.58 1.35
C VAL A 21 10.06 8.41 0.42
N ILE A 22 11.01 7.52 0.12
CA ILE A 22 10.76 6.33 -0.71
C ILE A 22 9.70 5.44 -0.07
N PHE A 23 9.84 5.11 1.22
CA PHE A 23 8.85 4.34 1.96
C PHE A 23 7.45 4.95 1.80
N LYS A 24 7.31 6.26 2.06
CA LYS A 24 6.03 6.95 1.95
C LYS A 24 5.47 6.93 0.53
N ARG A 25 6.32 7.05 -0.49
CA ARG A 25 5.89 7.01 -1.89
C ARG A 25 5.25 5.66 -2.25
N PHE A 26 5.80 4.56 -1.74
CA PHE A 26 5.25 3.22 -1.99
C PHE A 26 4.10 2.86 -1.04
N TYR A 27 4.06 3.47 0.14
CA TYR A 27 2.94 3.38 1.07
C TYR A 27 1.68 4.06 0.53
N PHE A 28 1.80 5.29 -0.01
CA PHE A 28 0.70 6.01 -0.65
C PHE A 28 0.64 5.67 -2.14
N LYS A 29 -0.06 4.59 -2.48
CA LYS A 29 -0.25 4.15 -3.88
C LYS A 29 -1.72 4.02 -4.26
N GLY A 30 -1.98 3.90 -5.57
CA GLY A 30 -3.32 3.77 -6.13
C GLY A 30 -4.18 5.01 -5.86
N GLN A 31 -5.37 4.81 -5.32
CA GLN A 31 -6.34 5.89 -5.02
C GLN A 31 -5.85 6.88 -3.95
N PHE A 32 -4.82 6.51 -3.19
CA PHE A 32 -4.21 7.36 -2.16
C PHE A 32 -2.89 7.99 -2.60
N ALA A 33 -2.46 7.78 -3.85
CA ALA A 33 -1.18 8.32 -4.34
C ALA A 33 -1.10 9.85 -4.26
N LYS A 34 -2.24 10.53 -4.42
CA LYS A 34 -2.33 11.99 -4.29
C LYS A 34 -1.99 12.49 -2.88
N GLN A 35 -2.18 11.67 -1.84
CA GLN A 35 -1.91 12.04 -0.44
C GLN A 35 -0.41 12.24 -0.16
N PHE A 36 0.47 11.62 -0.94
CA PHE A 36 1.92 11.78 -0.78
C PHE A 36 2.36 13.26 -0.83
N GLY A 37 1.67 14.07 -1.64
CA GLY A 37 1.98 15.49 -1.82
C GLY A 37 1.24 16.45 -0.88
N VAL A 38 0.21 15.98 -0.16
CA VAL A 38 -0.71 16.82 0.63
C VAL A 38 -0.07 17.26 1.95
N GLY A 39 -0.40 18.48 2.40
CA GLY A 39 0.01 19.02 3.70
C GLY A 39 1.23 19.94 3.66
N LEU A 40 1.57 20.50 4.83
CA LEU A 40 2.71 21.41 4.97
C LEU A 40 4.02 20.70 4.66
N PHE A 41 4.98 21.43 4.10
CA PHE A 41 6.31 20.88 3.84
C PHE A 41 6.98 20.34 5.11
N ALA A 42 6.86 21.06 6.23
CA ALA A 42 7.40 20.65 7.53
C ALA A 42 6.84 19.28 7.99
N ASP A 43 5.52 19.08 7.95
CA ASP A 43 4.89 17.81 8.32
C ASP A 43 5.35 16.65 7.42
N ARG A 44 5.47 16.93 6.12
CA ARG A 44 6.01 15.96 5.16
C ARG A 44 7.47 15.63 5.46
N LEU A 45 8.27 16.58 5.91
CA LEU A 45 9.66 16.34 6.29
C LEU A 45 9.74 15.49 7.57
N ILE A 46 9.02 15.88 8.63
CA ILE A 46 9.00 15.18 9.93
C ILE A 46 8.55 13.72 9.74
N THR A 47 7.47 13.50 9.00
CA THR A 47 7.00 12.12 8.70
C THR A 47 7.99 11.33 7.86
N SER A 48 8.77 11.98 6.97
CA SER A 48 9.84 11.29 6.23
C SER A 48 10.98 10.90 7.16
N ILE A 49 11.38 11.77 8.08
CA ILE A 49 12.42 11.48 9.07
C ILE A 49 11.99 10.30 9.94
N PHE A 50 10.75 10.31 10.44
CA PHE A 50 10.21 9.21 11.24
C PHE A 50 10.29 7.87 10.50
N TRP A 51 9.76 7.79 9.28
CA TRP A 51 9.84 6.55 8.50
C TRP A 51 11.27 6.19 8.07
N GLY A 52 12.12 7.20 7.86
CA GLY A 52 13.55 7.02 7.63
C GLY A 52 14.23 6.29 8.77
N ILE A 53 13.98 6.71 10.02
CA ILE A 53 14.49 6.04 11.23
C ILE A 53 14.00 4.58 11.28
N VAL A 54 12.71 4.34 11.05
CA VAL A 54 12.14 2.98 11.07
C VAL A 54 12.80 2.08 10.01
N VAL A 55 12.93 2.57 8.78
CA VAL A 55 13.60 1.85 7.69
C VAL A 55 15.06 1.61 8.02
N GLN A 56 15.77 2.59 8.59
CA GLN A 56 17.18 2.47 8.98
C GLN A 56 17.38 1.39 10.04
N ILE A 57 16.52 1.36 11.08
CA ILE A 57 16.57 0.34 12.14
C ILE A 57 16.37 -1.06 11.53
N ILE A 58 15.33 -1.24 10.72
CA ILE A 58 15.04 -2.54 10.09
C ILE A 58 16.18 -2.96 9.16
N THR A 59 16.69 -2.03 8.36
CA THR A 59 17.82 -2.28 7.44
C THR A 59 19.06 -2.67 8.22
N PHE A 60 19.38 -1.96 9.31
CA PHE A 60 20.50 -2.30 10.18
C PHE A 60 20.33 -3.70 10.81
N LEU A 61 19.15 -4.05 11.30
CA LEU A 61 18.89 -5.38 11.88
C LEU A 61 19.08 -6.49 10.84
N ILE A 62 18.59 -6.30 9.61
CA ILE A 62 18.78 -7.28 8.54
C ILE A 62 20.25 -7.35 8.16
N TYR A 63 20.87 -6.21 7.84
CA TYR A 63 22.25 -6.12 7.35
C TYR A 63 23.28 -6.62 8.37
N SER A 64 23.11 -6.29 9.65
CA SER A 64 23.98 -6.78 10.74
C SER A 64 23.93 -8.30 10.87
N ARG A 65 22.74 -8.90 10.75
CA ARG A 65 22.55 -10.34 10.78
C ARG A 65 23.17 -11.02 9.56
N SER A 66 23.03 -10.43 8.36
CA SER A 66 23.52 -11.02 7.11
C SER A 66 25.04 -10.97 6.96
N PHE A 67 25.67 -9.88 7.41
CA PHE A 67 27.10 -9.63 7.19
C PHE A 67 27.94 -9.70 8.47
N GLY A 68 27.34 -10.06 9.60
CA GLY A 68 28.05 -10.23 10.88
C GLY A 68 28.56 -8.92 11.51
N PHE A 69 28.01 -7.77 11.13
CA PHE A 69 28.42 -6.48 11.69
C PHE A 69 27.79 -6.23 13.06
N THR A 70 28.61 -5.90 14.05
CA THR A 70 28.14 -5.41 15.35
C THR A 70 28.02 -3.89 15.32
N PHE A 71 27.11 -3.31 16.11
CA PHE A 71 26.96 -1.86 16.27
C PHE A 71 28.30 -1.15 16.56
N THR A 72 29.14 -1.75 17.40
CA THR A 72 30.50 -1.29 17.73
C THR A 72 31.41 -1.17 16.51
N SER A 73 31.33 -2.11 15.56
CA SER A 73 32.16 -2.10 14.34
C SER A 73 31.75 -1.02 13.34
N ILE A 74 30.46 -0.64 13.33
CA ILE A 74 29.97 0.46 12.50
C ILE A 74 30.28 1.80 13.16
N LYS A 75 30.06 1.90 14.48
CA LYS A 75 30.35 3.09 15.26
C LYS A 75 31.83 3.50 15.12
N SER A 76 32.76 2.56 15.31
CA SER A 76 34.19 2.86 15.20
C SER A 76 34.60 3.34 13.81
N LYS A 77 34.06 2.72 12.75
CA LYS A 77 34.30 3.15 11.35
C LYS A 77 33.69 4.51 11.05
N ALA A 78 32.51 4.80 11.59
CA ALA A 78 31.83 6.09 11.43
C ALA A 78 32.58 7.20 12.19
N GLU A 79 33.07 6.93 13.40
CA GLU A 79 33.91 7.86 14.18
C GLU A 79 35.25 8.13 13.50
N GLU A 80 35.88 7.10 12.89
CA GLU A 80 37.10 7.27 12.10
C GLU A 80 36.87 8.16 10.87
N LEU A 81 35.77 7.92 10.13
CA LEU A 81 35.38 8.73 8.98
C LEU A 81 35.06 10.17 9.39
N TYR A 82 34.31 10.35 10.48
CA TYR A 82 33.97 11.67 11.01
C TYR A 82 35.23 12.42 11.47
N GLY A 83 36.14 11.77 12.18
CA GLY A 83 37.42 12.37 12.60
C GLY A 83 38.26 12.84 11.41
N LYS A 84 38.36 12.03 10.36
CA LYS A 84 39.08 12.41 9.12
C LYS A 84 38.44 13.60 8.40
N ILE A 85 37.11 13.63 8.31
CA ILE A 85 36.36 14.74 7.72
C ILE A 85 36.46 16.01 8.58
N ALA A 86 36.43 15.87 9.91
CA ALA A 86 36.60 16.97 10.85
C ALA A 86 38.00 17.62 10.75
N ASP A 87 39.02 16.81 10.45
CA ASP A 87 40.39 17.26 10.21
C ASP A 87 40.62 17.79 8.77
N ASN A 88 39.57 17.98 7.96
CA ASN A 88 39.64 18.35 6.53
C ASN A 88 40.50 17.40 5.67
N LYS A 89 40.73 16.17 6.11
CA LYS A 89 41.42 15.14 5.33
C LYS A 89 40.39 14.34 4.56
N MET A 90 40.60 14.16 3.25
CA MET A 90 39.79 13.20 2.53
C MET A 90 40.03 11.80 3.13
N PRO A 91 38.97 11.08 3.53
CA PRO A 91 39.13 9.69 3.92
C PRO A 91 39.64 8.89 2.72
N ASP A 92 40.56 7.95 2.93
CA ASP A 92 40.95 7.01 1.87
C ASP A 92 39.73 6.19 1.43
N LEU A 93 39.12 6.63 0.33
CA LEU A 93 38.02 5.98 -0.36
C LEU A 93 38.60 4.90 -1.27
N THR A 94 39.03 3.79 -0.66
CA THR A 94 39.36 2.59 -1.40
C THR A 94 38.11 2.09 -2.15
N TYR A 95 38.29 1.52 -3.34
CA TYR A 95 37.20 0.96 -4.15
C TYR A 95 36.26 0.06 -3.33
N ASP A 96 36.83 -0.80 -2.48
CA ASP A 96 36.06 -1.70 -1.60
C ASP A 96 35.17 -0.94 -0.61
N ARG A 97 35.65 0.16 -0.03
CA ARG A 97 34.85 0.98 0.91
C ARG A 97 33.71 1.67 0.19
N LEU A 98 33.95 2.16 -1.03
CA LEU A 98 32.92 2.80 -1.84
C LEU A 98 31.82 1.81 -2.23
N THR A 99 32.19 0.60 -2.65
CA THR A 99 31.22 -0.45 -3.00
C THR A 99 30.40 -0.89 -1.79
N TYR A 100 30.97 -0.97 -0.58
CA TYR A 100 30.21 -1.24 0.65
C TYR A 100 29.20 -0.12 0.97
N ILE A 101 29.61 1.14 0.90
CA ILE A 101 28.74 2.29 1.19
C ILE A 101 27.58 2.34 0.19
N LEU A 102 27.88 2.21 -1.11
CA LEU A 102 26.86 2.19 -2.16
C LEU A 102 25.97 0.96 -2.09
N GLY A 103 26.53 -0.21 -1.78
CA GLY A 103 25.80 -1.44 -1.57
C GLY A 103 24.80 -1.34 -0.41
N TYR A 104 25.22 -0.75 0.71
CA TYR A 104 24.33 -0.48 1.85
C TYR A 104 23.22 0.50 1.47
N LEU A 105 23.54 1.59 0.77
CA LEU A 105 22.54 2.56 0.31
C LEU A 105 21.52 1.93 -0.66
N ALA A 106 21.97 1.12 -1.61
CA ALA A 106 21.09 0.39 -2.50
C ALA A 106 20.18 -0.59 -1.73
N PHE A 107 20.74 -1.30 -0.74
CA PHE A 107 19.98 -2.19 0.12
C PHE A 107 18.94 -1.45 0.98
N LEU A 108 19.31 -0.29 1.53
CA LEU A 108 18.43 0.59 2.30
C LEU A 108 17.22 1.06 1.47
N ILE A 109 17.46 1.48 0.22
CA ILE A 109 16.41 1.87 -0.72
C ILE A 109 15.49 0.68 -1.03
N LEU A 110 16.05 -0.51 -1.24
CA LEU A 110 15.28 -1.73 -1.50
C LEU A 110 14.37 -2.08 -0.31
N VAL A 111 14.90 -2.03 0.92
CA VAL A 111 14.12 -2.27 2.14
C VAL A 111 13.02 -1.23 2.28
N ALA A 112 13.29 0.06 2.03
CA ALA A 112 12.28 1.12 2.06
C ALA A 112 11.12 0.84 1.10
N PHE A 113 11.44 0.46 -0.14
CA PHE A 113 10.46 0.10 -1.18
C PHE A 113 9.58 -1.08 -0.75
N LEU A 114 10.21 -2.17 -0.28
CA LEU A 114 9.51 -3.39 0.13
C LEU A 114 8.60 -3.11 1.32
N LEU A 115 9.11 -2.44 2.37
CA LEU A 115 8.33 -2.12 3.56
C LEU A 115 7.13 -1.24 3.22
N GLY A 116 7.30 -0.17 2.44
CA GLY A 116 6.18 0.70 2.06
C GLY A 116 5.08 -0.07 1.31
N THR A 117 5.49 -0.94 0.39
CA THR A 117 4.58 -1.77 -0.41
C THR A 117 3.84 -2.80 0.45
N VAL A 118 4.55 -3.49 1.34
CA VAL A 118 3.98 -4.50 2.24
C VAL A 118 3.02 -3.84 3.23
N PHE A 119 3.42 -2.74 3.87
CA PHE A 119 2.57 -2.02 4.83
C PHE A 119 1.25 -1.57 4.20
N HIS A 120 1.29 -0.98 2.99
CA HIS A 120 0.06 -0.61 2.29
C HIS A 120 -0.86 -1.82 2.08
N HIS A 121 -0.31 -2.93 1.59
CA HIS A 121 -1.11 -4.12 1.35
C HIS A 121 -1.69 -4.69 2.64
N LEU A 122 -0.91 -4.77 3.72
CA LEU A 122 -1.41 -5.30 5.00
C LEU A 122 -2.56 -4.45 5.53
N ILE A 123 -2.41 -3.12 5.55
CA ILE A 123 -3.45 -2.22 6.03
C ILE A 123 -4.73 -2.37 5.21
N ARG A 124 -4.63 -2.35 3.87
CA ARG A 124 -5.79 -2.45 2.97
C ARG A 124 -6.41 -3.84 2.93
N LEU A 125 -5.61 -4.90 3.07
CA LEU A 125 -6.09 -6.29 3.07
C LEU A 125 -6.88 -6.61 4.33
N PHE A 126 -6.38 -6.20 5.51
CA PHE A 126 -7.12 -6.39 6.78
C PHE A 126 -8.12 -5.30 7.08
N LYS A 127 -8.19 -4.26 6.23
CA LYS A 127 -9.01 -3.08 6.44
C LYS A 127 -8.72 -2.46 7.81
N ILE A 128 -7.44 -2.41 8.20
CA ILE A 128 -7.00 -1.85 9.48
C ILE A 128 -7.40 -0.38 9.55
N ASP A 129 -7.27 0.32 8.42
CA ASP A 129 -7.67 1.70 8.24
C ASP A 129 -9.17 1.95 8.51
N LEU A 130 -10.06 1.00 8.19
CA LEU A 130 -11.49 1.13 8.51
C LEU A 130 -11.80 0.90 9.99
N LYS A 131 -11.00 0.06 10.66
CA LYS A 131 -11.22 -0.32 12.07
C LYS A 131 -10.56 0.65 13.05
N PHE A 132 -9.38 1.16 12.71
CA PHE A 132 -8.56 1.99 13.58
C PHE A 132 -8.32 3.35 12.91
N PRO A 133 -8.83 4.46 13.50
CA PRO A 133 -8.71 5.79 12.91
C PRO A 133 -7.27 6.23 12.59
N VAL A 134 -6.29 5.79 13.37
CA VAL A 134 -4.87 6.15 13.20
C VAL A 134 -4.30 5.70 11.85
N PHE A 135 -4.82 4.61 11.28
CA PHE A 135 -4.36 4.08 9.99
C PHE A 135 -5.18 4.60 8.80
N ARG A 136 -6.17 5.48 9.02
CA ARG A 136 -6.99 6.05 7.94
C ARG A 136 -6.14 6.92 7.02
N PHE A 137 -6.36 6.74 5.73
CA PHE A 137 -5.82 7.65 4.72
C PHE A 137 -6.57 8.99 4.77
N SER A 138 -5.90 10.10 4.52
CA SER A 138 -6.50 11.45 4.60
C SER A 138 -7.53 11.70 3.49
N ASN A 139 -7.55 10.87 2.44
CA ASN A 139 -8.60 10.94 1.42
C ASN A 139 -9.90 10.31 1.93
N HIS A 140 -10.63 11.07 2.75
CA HIS A 140 -11.91 10.66 3.32
C HIS A 140 -12.97 10.38 2.23
N TRP A 141 -13.00 11.19 1.18
CA TRP A 141 -13.93 11.07 0.05
C TRP A 141 -13.87 9.70 -0.64
N ASN A 142 -12.68 9.12 -0.79
CA ASN A 142 -12.56 7.80 -1.37
C ASN A 142 -13.26 6.72 -0.51
N TYR A 143 -13.33 6.87 0.81
CA TYR A 143 -14.07 5.95 1.68
C TYR A 143 -15.59 6.13 1.56
N TYR A 144 -16.05 7.38 1.54
CA TYR A 144 -17.46 7.71 1.33
C TYR A 144 -17.95 7.16 -0.01
N PHE A 145 -17.29 7.53 -1.10
CA PHE A 145 -17.73 7.20 -2.45
C PHE A 145 -17.67 5.72 -2.79
N ARG A 146 -16.81 4.93 -2.14
CA ARG A 146 -16.73 3.47 -2.30
C ARG A 146 -17.63 2.69 -1.35
N GLY A 147 -18.44 3.37 -0.54
CA GLY A 147 -19.28 2.73 0.47
C GLY A 147 -18.48 1.98 1.54
N GLU A 148 -17.18 2.28 1.71
CA GLU A 148 -16.33 1.63 2.72
C GLU A 148 -16.71 2.07 4.14
N ILE A 149 -17.43 3.18 4.27
CA ILE A 149 -17.92 3.72 5.54
C ILE A 149 -18.81 2.76 6.33
N VAL A 150 -19.52 1.84 5.67
CA VAL A 150 -20.38 0.85 6.34
C VAL A 150 -19.59 -0.07 7.27
N ALA A 151 -18.28 -0.23 7.01
CA ALA A 151 -17.40 -1.02 7.86
C ALA A 151 -16.82 -0.22 9.04
N MET A 152 -17.00 1.10 9.06
CA MET A 152 -16.53 1.97 10.14
C MET A 152 -17.48 1.90 11.34
N SER A 153 -16.93 2.12 12.54
CA SER A 153 -17.70 2.09 13.79
C SER A 153 -18.82 3.14 13.83
N GLU A 154 -18.60 4.27 13.19
CA GLU A 154 -19.46 5.46 13.19
C GLU A 154 -20.75 5.23 12.38
N PHE A 155 -20.75 4.29 11.42
CA PHE A 155 -21.87 4.05 10.48
C PHE A 155 -22.43 2.63 10.58
N ARG A 156 -22.38 2.01 11.78
CA ARG A 156 -22.84 0.63 12.01
C ARG A 156 -24.31 0.38 11.70
N SER A 157 -25.14 1.42 11.68
CA SER A 157 -26.57 1.37 11.37
C SER A 157 -26.89 1.17 9.89
N LEU A 158 -25.91 1.32 8.99
CA LEU A 158 -26.11 1.14 7.55
C LEU A 158 -26.24 -0.34 7.17
N ASP A 159 -27.04 -0.60 6.13
CA ASP A 159 -27.24 -1.93 5.58
C ASP A 159 -25.93 -2.55 5.10
N LYS A 160 -25.71 -3.80 5.52
CA LYS A 160 -24.48 -4.53 5.23
C LYS A 160 -24.67 -5.43 4.02
N GLY A 161 -23.90 -5.19 2.97
CA GLY A 161 -23.88 -6.04 1.79
C GLY A 161 -22.66 -5.81 0.92
N LYS A 162 -22.65 -6.43 -0.25
CA LYS A 162 -21.64 -6.13 -1.27
C LYS A 162 -22.01 -4.80 -1.92
N TRP A 163 -21.18 -3.78 -1.74
CA TRP A 163 -21.34 -2.49 -2.42
C TRP A 163 -21.34 -2.69 -3.94
N LEU A 164 -22.35 -2.14 -4.61
CA LEU A 164 -22.48 -2.16 -6.07
C LEU A 164 -22.15 -0.80 -6.67
N SER A 165 -22.83 0.23 -6.19
CA SER A 165 -22.65 1.59 -6.68
C SER A 165 -23.05 2.62 -5.63
N THR A 166 -22.58 3.84 -5.83
CA THR A 166 -22.96 5.02 -5.04
C THR A 166 -23.70 5.97 -5.96
N MET A 167 -24.96 6.22 -5.65
CA MET A 167 -25.76 7.25 -6.30
C MET A 167 -25.63 8.54 -5.49
N VAL A 168 -25.56 9.66 -6.20
CA VAL A 168 -25.30 10.96 -5.59
C VAL A 168 -26.37 11.92 -6.05
N ASP A 169 -26.97 12.60 -5.08
CA ASP A 169 -27.89 13.71 -5.31
C ASP A 169 -27.19 15.00 -4.92
N ILE A 170 -27.10 15.93 -5.86
CA ILE A 170 -26.31 17.15 -5.75
C ILE A 170 -27.23 18.34 -5.99
N VAL A 171 -27.10 19.36 -5.16
CA VAL A 171 -27.67 20.69 -5.44
C VAL A 171 -26.55 21.58 -5.93
N ILE A 172 -26.68 22.09 -7.16
CA ILE A 172 -25.70 22.99 -7.76
C ILE A 172 -26.20 24.45 -7.78
N ASP A 173 -25.29 25.36 -7.51
CA ASP A 173 -25.45 26.78 -7.76
C ASP A 173 -25.05 27.09 -9.21
N ASP A 174 -26.01 27.57 -10.01
CA ASP A 174 -25.79 27.96 -11.40
C ASP A 174 -25.59 29.48 -11.56
N GLY A 175 -25.41 30.21 -10.45
CA GLY A 175 -25.33 31.68 -10.45
C GLY A 175 -26.65 32.36 -10.83
N THR A 176 -27.74 31.59 -10.89
CA THR A 176 -29.12 32.07 -11.06
C THR A 176 -29.88 31.74 -9.77
N ASP A 177 -30.92 32.50 -9.44
CA ASP A 177 -31.78 32.28 -8.23
C ASP A 177 -32.43 30.88 -8.13
N ASN A 178 -32.18 30.01 -9.11
CA ASN A 178 -32.69 28.66 -9.16
C ASN A 178 -31.57 27.62 -9.11
N ASN A 179 -31.25 27.18 -7.89
CA ASN A 179 -30.44 25.99 -7.67
C ASN A 179 -31.04 24.78 -8.42
N LYS A 180 -30.17 24.00 -9.08
CA LYS A 180 -30.57 22.81 -9.83
C LYS A 180 -30.20 21.56 -9.04
N MET A 181 -31.14 20.64 -8.91
CA MET A 181 -30.86 19.33 -8.32
C MET A 181 -30.53 18.33 -9.43
N ILE A 182 -29.43 17.60 -9.26
CA ILE A 182 -28.94 16.59 -10.19
C ILE A 182 -28.74 15.29 -9.44
N SER A 183 -29.14 14.17 -10.04
CA SER A 183 -28.95 12.83 -9.49
C SER A 183 -28.21 11.94 -10.51
N GLY A 184 -27.28 11.11 -10.07
CA GLY A 184 -26.56 10.21 -10.97
C GLY A 184 -25.65 9.22 -10.24
N PHE A 185 -25.08 8.27 -10.98
CA PHE A 185 -24.13 7.31 -10.42
C PHE A 185 -22.73 7.92 -10.38
N LEU A 186 -22.11 7.94 -9.20
CA LEU A 186 -20.75 8.41 -9.06
C LEU A 186 -19.77 7.38 -9.57
N THR A 187 -19.04 7.76 -10.62
CA THR A 187 -18.05 6.89 -11.26
C THR A 187 -16.63 7.29 -10.90
N GLN A 188 -16.36 8.58 -10.84
CA GLN A 188 -15.04 9.12 -10.55
C GLN A 188 -15.14 10.45 -9.80
N HIS A 189 -14.04 10.83 -9.14
CA HIS A 189 -13.88 12.13 -8.52
C HIS A 189 -12.43 12.59 -8.65
N THR A 190 -12.23 13.91 -8.65
CA THR A 190 -10.91 14.54 -8.65
C THR A 190 -10.71 15.26 -7.32
N ILE A 191 -9.50 15.19 -6.79
CA ILE A 191 -9.08 15.78 -5.52
C ILE A 191 -7.84 16.63 -5.77
N SER A 192 -7.78 17.77 -5.09
CA SER A 192 -6.66 18.69 -5.12
C SER A 192 -5.42 18.08 -4.49
N GLN A 193 -4.29 18.17 -5.19
CA GLN A 193 -3.01 17.67 -4.69
C GLN A 193 -2.44 18.52 -3.55
N LYS A 194 -2.88 19.78 -3.43
CA LYS A 194 -2.38 20.72 -2.42
C LYS A 194 -3.15 20.58 -1.11
N THR A 195 -4.47 20.68 -1.18
CA THR A 195 -5.34 20.71 0.02
C THR A 195 -5.91 19.35 0.37
N GLY A 196 -6.06 18.43 -0.61
CA GLY A 196 -6.79 17.19 -0.41
C GLY A 196 -8.30 17.34 -0.53
N ASP A 197 -8.79 18.51 -0.95
CA ASP A 197 -10.22 18.78 -1.13
C ASP A 197 -10.75 18.24 -2.45
N LEU A 198 -12.06 17.99 -2.48
CA LEU A 198 -12.77 17.54 -3.67
C LEU A 198 -12.84 18.68 -4.69
N GLU A 199 -12.41 18.43 -5.92
CA GLU A 199 -12.39 19.42 -7.01
C GLU A 199 -13.51 19.19 -8.02
N ALA A 200 -13.80 17.94 -8.35
CA ALA A 200 -14.83 17.61 -9.34
C ALA A 200 -15.43 16.22 -9.11
N LEU A 201 -16.70 16.09 -9.46
CA LEU A 201 -17.48 14.86 -9.45
C LEU A 201 -17.87 14.45 -10.87
N TYR A 202 -17.77 13.15 -11.16
CA TYR A 202 -18.09 12.59 -12.47
C TYR A 202 -19.26 11.63 -12.32
N LEU A 203 -20.41 12.02 -12.85
CA LEU A 203 -21.66 11.28 -12.77
C LEU A 203 -22.00 10.65 -14.11
N THR A 204 -22.45 9.39 -14.11
CA THR A 204 -23.03 8.73 -15.28
C THR A 204 -24.52 8.49 -15.06
N GLY A 205 -25.28 8.43 -16.17
CA GLY A 205 -26.74 8.34 -16.12
C GLY A 205 -27.37 9.52 -15.36
N ALA A 206 -26.78 10.71 -15.52
CA ALA A 206 -27.16 11.89 -14.77
C ALA A 206 -28.55 12.40 -15.21
N LYS A 207 -29.35 12.77 -14.22
CA LYS A 207 -30.70 13.30 -14.39
C LYS A 207 -30.82 14.61 -13.66
N ARG A 208 -31.46 15.60 -14.28
CA ARG A 208 -31.79 16.88 -13.64
C ARG A 208 -33.22 16.85 -13.14
N TYR A 209 -33.46 17.37 -11.96
CA TYR A 209 -34.82 17.60 -11.48
C TYR A 209 -35.44 18.78 -12.22
N SER A 210 -36.64 18.60 -12.76
CA SER A 210 -37.40 19.63 -13.47
C SER A 210 -38.56 20.08 -12.60
N LYS A 211 -38.48 21.32 -12.08
CA LYS A 211 -39.52 21.91 -11.21
C LYS A 211 -40.90 21.93 -11.91
N THR A 212 -40.93 22.22 -13.21
CA THR A 212 -42.17 22.28 -14.01
C THR A 212 -42.89 20.94 -14.11
N SER A 213 -42.14 19.83 -14.19
CA SER A 213 -42.71 18.48 -14.34
C SER A 213 -42.66 17.66 -13.06
N GLN A 214 -42.14 18.25 -11.97
CA GLN A 214 -41.88 17.60 -10.68
C GLN A 214 -41.19 16.23 -10.79
N ALA A 215 -40.32 16.05 -11.78
CA ALA A 215 -39.72 14.76 -12.10
C ALA A 215 -38.28 14.92 -12.59
N PHE A 216 -37.49 13.87 -12.44
CA PHE A 216 -36.14 13.79 -13.00
C PHE A 216 -36.20 13.56 -14.51
N LYS A 217 -35.52 14.41 -15.26
CA LYS A 217 -35.33 14.30 -16.71
C LYS A 217 -33.88 13.94 -16.99
N ASP A 218 -33.66 13.05 -17.94
CA ASP A 218 -32.32 12.65 -18.33
C ASP A 218 -31.56 13.84 -18.94
N ILE A 219 -30.27 13.93 -18.60
CA ILE A 219 -29.35 14.88 -19.21
C ILE A 219 -28.69 14.14 -20.39
N PRO A 220 -28.74 14.69 -21.62
CA PRO A 220 -28.09 14.04 -22.75
C PRO A 220 -26.57 14.00 -22.52
N GLY A 221 -25.96 12.82 -22.75
CA GLY A 221 -24.53 12.58 -22.61
C GLY A 221 -24.20 11.40 -21.69
N ASP A 222 -22.98 10.87 -21.83
CA ASP A 222 -22.55 9.67 -21.09
C ASP A 222 -21.96 10.00 -19.70
N CYS A 223 -21.31 11.17 -19.58
CA CYS A 223 -20.65 11.62 -18.37
C CYS A 223 -20.90 13.11 -18.13
N LEU A 224 -21.44 13.42 -16.95
CA LEU A 224 -21.60 14.78 -16.46
C LEU A 224 -20.48 15.08 -15.46
N VAL A 225 -19.73 16.15 -15.71
CA VAL A 225 -18.66 16.63 -14.82
C VAL A 225 -19.16 17.85 -14.07
N ILE A 226 -19.11 17.81 -12.74
CA ILE A 226 -19.58 18.89 -11.86
C ILE A 226 -18.39 19.38 -11.03
N PRO A 227 -17.94 20.63 -11.24
CA PRO A 227 -16.99 21.29 -10.35
C PRO A 227 -17.55 21.38 -8.93
N PHE A 228 -16.75 21.00 -7.93
CA PHE A 228 -17.22 20.92 -6.54
C PHE A 228 -17.45 22.28 -5.89
N ASP A 229 -16.80 23.34 -6.39
CA ASP A 229 -17.05 24.73 -6.00
C ASP A 229 -18.48 25.20 -6.30
N LYS A 230 -19.18 24.51 -7.21
CA LYS A 230 -20.59 24.77 -7.54
C LYS A 230 -21.57 23.93 -6.72
N VAL A 231 -21.08 23.00 -5.91
CA VAL A 231 -21.93 22.10 -5.12
C VAL A 231 -22.27 22.76 -3.79
N ILE A 232 -23.56 22.97 -3.55
CA ILE A 232 -24.08 23.51 -2.30
C ILE A 232 -24.29 22.37 -1.29
N ASP A 233 -24.93 21.29 -1.72
CA ASP A 233 -25.26 20.15 -0.88
C ASP A 233 -25.11 18.84 -1.64
N LEU A 234 -24.79 17.78 -0.89
CA LEU A 234 -24.38 16.48 -1.38
C LEU A 234 -24.99 15.37 -0.51
N ASN A 235 -25.89 14.58 -1.09
CA ASN A 235 -26.43 13.39 -0.46
C ASN A 235 -25.93 12.12 -1.16
N LEU A 236 -25.51 11.12 -0.37
CA LEU A 236 -24.97 9.85 -0.86
C LEU A 236 -25.95 8.71 -0.56
N ARG A 237 -26.31 7.95 -1.60
CA ARG A 237 -27.15 6.76 -1.48
C ARG A 237 -26.37 5.54 -1.97
N TYR A 238 -26.25 4.54 -1.11
CA TYR A 238 -25.54 3.32 -1.42
C TYR A 238 -26.49 2.22 -1.86
N THR A 239 -26.16 1.53 -2.95
CA THR A 239 -26.85 0.30 -3.35
C THR A 239 -25.99 -0.91 -2.97
N PHE A 240 -26.58 -1.81 -2.19
CA PHE A 240 -25.95 -3.04 -1.75
C PHE A 240 -26.65 -4.25 -2.36
N GLN A 241 -25.86 -5.24 -2.75
CA GLN A 241 -26.36 -6.58 -3.01
C GLN A 241 -26.33 -7.39 -1.71
N ALA A 242 -27.48 -7.90 -1.29
CA ALA A 242 -27.54 -8.91 -0.25
C ALA A 242 -26.78 -10.15 -0.72
N LEU A 243 -25.79 -10.59 0.07
CA LEU A 243 -25.02 -11.79 -0.22
C LEU A 243 -25.78 -13.00 0.33
N THR A 244 -25.94 -14.04 -0.49
CA THR A 244 -26.44 -15.32 0.00
C THR A 244 -25.43 -15.91 1.01
N PRO A 245 -25.87 -16.76 1.97
CA PRO A 245 -24.96 -17.35 2.96
C PRO A 245 -23.80 -18.12 2.32
N LEU A 246 -24.03 -18.76 1.16
CA LEU A 246 -22.99 -19.43 0.37
C LEU A 246 -21.96 -18.45 -0.19
N GLN A 247 -22.41 -17.37 -0.84
CA GLN A 247 -21.53 -16.32 -1.36
C GLN A 247 -20.71 -15.64 -0.25
N ARG A 248 -21.30 -15.48 0.93
CA ARG A 248 -20.61 -14.93 2.11
C ARG A 248 -19.48 -15.84 2.57
N LYS A 249 -19.72 -17.15 2.66
CA LYS A 249 -18.68 -18.14 3.00
C LYS A 249 -17.56 -18.13 1.97
N GLU A 250 -17.89 -18.10 0.68
CA GLU A 250 -16.89 -18.04 -0.40
C GLU A 250 -16.05 -16.76 -0.34
N LEU A 251 -16.67 -15.60 -0.07
CA LEU A 251 -15.96 -14.33 0.07
C LEU A 251 -15.01 -14.35 1.28
N ILE A 252 -15.46 -14.88 2.42
CA ILE A 252 -14.63 -15.01 3.63
C ILE A 252 -13.46 -15.95 3.35
N PHE A 253 -13.72 -17.10 2.73
CA PHE A 253 -12.69 -18.05 2.34
C PHE A 253 -11.66 -17.42 1.39
N LYS A 254 -12.10 -16.74 0.32
CA LYS A 254 -11.22 -16.01 -0.61
C LYS A 254 -10.36 -14.95 0.08
N LYS A 255 -10.88 -14.28 1.11
CA LYS A 255 -10.13 -13.31 1.91
C LYS A 255 -9.11 -14.01 2.81
N ALA A 256 -9.51 -15.10 3.46
CA ALA A 256 -8.65 -15.91 4.32
C ALA A 256 -7.47 -16.50 3.54
N VAL A 257 -7.73 -17.09 2.36
CA VAL A 257 -6.70 -17.63 1.49
C VAL A 257 -5.71 -16.55 1.04
N ARG A 258 -6.21 -15.38 0.59
CA ARG A 258 -5.34 -14.24 0.24
C ARG A 258 -4.52 -13.74 1.43
N PHE A 259 -5.10 -13.73 2.63
CA PHE A 259 -4.40 -13.41 3.85
C PHE A 259 -3.26 -14.40 4.12
N THR A 260 -3.55 -15.69 4.11
CA THR A 260 -2.56 -16.75 4.33
C THR A 260 -1.43 -16.66 3.32
N LEU A 261 -1.74 -16.44 2.03
CA LEU A 261 -0.71 -16.21 1.01
C LEU A 261 0.13 -14.97 1.28
N SER A 262 -0.48 -13.87 1.72
CA SER A 262 0.25 -12.64 2.05
C SER A 262 1.18 -12.81 3.25
N ILE A 263 0.74 -13.54 4.29
CA ILE A 263 1.60 -13.94 5.41
C ILE A 263 2.73 -14.84 4.91
N GLY A 264 2.41 -15.85 4.10
CA GLY A 264 3.40 -16.77 3.53
C GLY A 264 4.50 -16.03 2.76
N PHE A 265 4.14 -14.99 2.00
CA PHE A 265 5.11 -14.13 1.33
C PHE A 265 6.04 -13.41 2.31
N ILE A 266 5.49 -12.86 3.40
CA ILE A 266 6.29 -12.19 4.44
C ILE A 266 7.22 -13.20 5.12
N ILE A 267 6.75 -14.41 5.41
CA ILE A 267 7.55 -15.49 5.98
C ILE A 267 8.70 -15.84 5.04
N ILE A 268 8.43 -16.04 3.75
CA ILE A 268 9.46 -16.29 2.72
C ILE A 268 10.52 -15.18 2.70
N LEU A 269 10.13 -13.92 2.91
CA LEU A 269 11.06 -12.80 2.91
C LEU A 269 11.86 -12.68 4.21
N ILE A 270 11.30 -13.04 5.37
CA ILE A 270 11.91 -12.81 6.69
C ILE A 270 12.71 -14.03 7.17
N VAL A 271 12.13 -15.22 7.04
CA VAL A 271 12.64 -16.46 7.64
C VAL A 271 14.04 -16.82 7.15
N PRO A 272 14.40 -16.70 5.86
CA PRO A 272 15.76 -16.99 5.41
C PRO A 272 16.84 -16.17 6.14
N TRP A 273 16.53 -14.96 6.60
CA TRP A 273 17.45 -14.11 7.35
C TRP A 273 17.61 -14.52 8.83
N THR A 274 16.70 -15.35 9.36
CA THR A 274 16.81 -15.83 10.74
C THR A 274 17.87 -16.92 10.88
N PHE A 275 18.14 -17.67 9.81
CA PHE A 275 19.15 -18.74 9.78
C PHE A 275 20.56 -18.19 9.49
N SER A 276 21.56 -18.75 10.16
CA SER A 276 22.99 -18.42 10.05
C SER A 276 23.63 -18.95 8.75
N THR A 277 23.01 -18.67 7.62
CA THR A 277 23.41 -19.16 6.29
C THR A 277 24.20 -18.12 5.53
N GLU A 278 25.06 -18.56 4.60
CA GLU A 278 25.75 -17.64 3.69
C GLU A 278 24.76 -16.88 2.81
N ILE A 279 25.07 -15.62 2.51
CA ILE A 279 24.14 -14.70 1.84
C ILE A 279 23.64 -15.22 0.49
N PHE A 280 24.48 -15.95 -0.24
CA PHE A 280 24.13 -16.54 -1.53
C PHE A 280 23.01 -17.58 -1.37
N ASN A 281 23.08 -18.40 -0.32
CA ASN A 281 22.07 -19.41 -0.03
C ASN A 281 20.78 -18.77 0.50
N THR A 282 20.89 -17.70 1.27
CA THR A 282 19.73 -16.89 1.69
C THR A 282 19.00 -16.31 0.47
N LEU A 283 19.73 -15.72 -0.47
CA LEU A 283 19.17 -15.14 -1.70
C LEU A 283 18.53 -16.21 -2.60
N LEU A 284 19.19 -17.35 -2.79
CA LEU A 284 18.60 -18.48 -3.53
C LEU A 284 17.32 -18.98 -2.86
N GLY A 285 17.30 -19.13 -1.53
CA GLY A 285 16.12 -19.51 -0.78
C GLY A 285 14.95 -18.53 -0.97
N ILE A 286 15.23 -17.22 -0.97
CA ILE A 286 14.23 -16.19 -1.26
C ILE A 286 13.73 -16.30 -2.70
N ILE A 287 14.61 -16.47 -3.69
CA ILE A 287 14.21 -16.60 -5.10
C ILE A 287 13.30 -17.81 -5.31
N PHE A 288 13.67 -18.98 -4.79
CA PHE A 288 12.86 -20.19 -4.87
C PHE A 288 11.55 -20.08 -4.08
N GLY A 289 11.58 -19.40 -2.92
CA GLY A 289 10.39 -19.10 -2.16
C GLY A 289 9.42 -18.20 -2.92
N ILE A 290 9.93 -17.12 -3.55
CA ILE A 290 9.11 -16.19 -4.35
C ILE A 290 8.52 -16.90 -5.57
N THR A 291 9.29 -17.71 -6.30
CA THR A 291 8.77 -18.44 -7.46
C THR A 291 7.70 -19.45 -7.05
N SER A 292 7.92 -20.19 -5.96
CA SER A 292 6.92 -21.09 -5.36
C SER A 292 5.65 -20.36 -4.93
N TRP A 293 5.80 -19.17 -4.33
CA TRP A 293 4.69 -18.32 -3.94
C TRP A 293 3.90 -17.80 -5.14
N ILE A 294 4.58 -17.32 -6.18
CA ILE A 294 3.93 -16.85 -7.43
C ILE A 294 3.12 -17.99 -8.05
N LEU A 295 3.70 -19.19 -8.15
CA LEU A 295 3.00 -20.36 -8.68
C LEU A 295 1.77 -20.71 -7.83
N SER A 296 1.90 -20.65 -6.51
CA SER A 296 0.77 -20.85 -5.58
C SER A 296 -0.32 -19.79 -5.78
N VAL A 297 0.05 -18.51 -5.97
CA VAL A 297 -0.91 -17.43 -6.27
C VAL A 297 -1.60 -17.67 -7.61
N ILE A 298 -0.89 -18.08 -8.66
CA ILE A 298 -1.48 -18.39 -9.97
C ILE A 298 -2.48 -19.54 -9.84
N VAL A 299 -2.09 -20.64 -9.19
CA VAL A 299 -2.96 -21.80 -9.00
C VAL A 299 -4.16 -21.50 -8.11
N VAL A 300 -4.01 -20.61 -7.12
CA VAL A 300 -5.10 -20.16 -6.24
C VAL A 300 -5.87 -18.96 -6.83
N SER A 301 -5.47 -18.38 -7.96
CA SER A 301 -6.22 -17.28 -8.61
C SER A 301 -6.93 -17.72 -9.88
N ASN A 302 -6.34 -18.67 -10.62
CA ASN A 302 -6.87 -19.20 -11.87
C ASN A 302 -8.27 -19.86 -11.74
N PRO A 303 -8.54 -20.74 -10.74
CA PRO A 303 -9.88 -21.28 -10.54
C PRO A 303 -10.89 -20.28 -9.98
N PHE A 304 -10.46 -19.08 -9.58
CA PHE A 304 -11.32 -18.08 -8.94
C PHE A 304 -11.64 -16.90 -9.85
N HIS A 305 -11.38 -17.04 -11.16
CA HIS A 305 -11.96 -16.14 -12.16
C HIS A 305 -13.49 -16.14 -12.02
N PRO A 306 -14.14 -14.96 -12.15
CA PRO A 306 -15.56 -14.79 -11.87
C PRO A 306 -16.44 -15.26 -13.02
N ASN A 307 -16.16 -16.43 -13.62
CA ASN A 307 -17.15 -17.05 -14.49
C ASN A 307 -18.13 -17.82 -13.61
N ILE A 308 -19.23 -17.16 -13.29
CA ILE A 308 -20.24 -17.51 -12.27
C ILE A 308 -20.85 -18.92 -12.48
N ASN A 309 -20.61 -19.56 -13.63
CA ASN A 309 -21.16 -20.87 -13.97
C ASN A 309 -20.23 -22.07 -13.76
N ASN A 310 -18.92 -21.88 -13.54
CA ASN A 310 -18.03 -23.03 -13.31
C ASN A 310 -17.86 -23.29 -11.82
N ARG A 311 -18.70 -24.17 -11.28
CA ARG A 311 -18.36 -24.89 -10.05
C ARG A 311 -17.05 -25.63 -10.32
N LEU A 312 -15.99 -25.34 -9.55
CA LEU A 312 -14.79 -26.16 -9.57
C LEU A 312 -15.19 -27.62 -9.35
N SER A 313 -14.76 -28.50 -10.24
CA SER A 313 -14.96 -29.92 -10.01
C SER A 313 -14.12 -30.34 -8.80
N LEU A 314 -14.56 -31.38 -8.09
CA LEU A 314 -13.83 -31.93 -6.95
C LEU A 314 -12.39 -32.35 -7.35
N LYS A 315 -12.18 -32.69 -8.63
CA LYS A 315 -10.86 -33.01 -9.20
C LYS A 315 -9.94 -31.78 -9.26
N ASP A 316 -10.47 -30.61 -9.63
CA ASP A 316 -9.70 -29.37 -9.71
C ASP A 316 -9.28 -28.89 -8.31
N GLN A 317 -10.15 -29.07 -7.32
CA GLN A 317 -9.85 -28.76 -5.92
C GLN A 317 -8.74 -29.67 -5.37
N ILE A 318 -8.81 -30.98 -5.65
CA ILE A 318 -7.78 -31.94 -5.24
C ILE A 318 -6.45 -31.64 -5.93
N ALA A 319 -6.46 -31.35 -7.24
CA ALA A 319 -5.24 -30.98 -7.98
C ALA A 319 -4.60 -29.70 -7.41
N THR A 320 -5.41 -28.71 -7.03
CA THR A 320 -4.94 -27.47 -6.38
C THR A 320 -4.27 -27.78 -5.03
N VAL A 321 -4.88 -28.64 -4.21
CA VAL A 321 -4.33 -29.04 -2.90
C VAL A 321 -3.03 -29.83 -3.06
N ILE A 322 -2.98 -30.79 -3.97
CA ILE A 322 -1.76 -31.59 -4.25
C ILE A 322 -0.63 -30.67 -4.74
N PHE A 323 -0.94 -29.70 -5.61
CA PHE A 323 0.05 -28.76 -6.10
C PHE A 323 0.57 -27.84 -4.99
N ILE A 324 -0.30 -27.36 -4.08
CA ILE A 324 0.09 -26.60 -2.89
C ILE A 324 1.03 -27.44 -2.00
N LEU A 325 0.68 -28.70 -1.73
CA LEU A 325 1.51 -29.61 -0.95
C LEU A 325 2.87 -29.84 -1.62
N PHE A 326 2.91 -29.94 -2.95
CA PHE A 326 4.15 -30.07 -3.71
C PHE A 326 5.02 -28.81 -3.62
N THR A 327 4.44 -27.61 -3.74
CA THR A 327 5.18 -26.35 -3.54
C THR A 327 5.70 -26.17 -2.12
N VAL A 328 4.93 -26.61 -1.11
CA VAL A 328 5.37 -26.63 0.30
C VAL A 328 6.50 -27.63 0.49
N ALA A 329 6.40 -28.82 -0.11
CA ALA A 329 7.46 -29.83 -0.06
C ALA A 329 8.76 -29.35 -0.72
N ILE A 330 8.68 -28.64 -1.85
CA ILE A 330 9.84 -28.00 -2.47
C ILE A 330 10.44 -26.93 -1.55
N MET A 331 9.61 -26.08 -0.91
CA MET A 331 10.10 -25.13 0.08
C MET A 331 10.82 -25.84 1.24
N LEU A 332 10.21 -26.87 1.82
CA LEU A 332 10.79 -27.65 2.93
C LEU A 332 12.10 -28.34 2.51
N TYR A 333 12.16 -28.86 1.28
CA TYR A 333 13.36 -29.48 0.71
C TYR A 333 14.51 -28.48 0.57
N PHE A 334 14.25 -27.31 -0.02
CA PHE A 334 15.25 -26.25 -0.07
C PHE A 334 15.62 -25.73 1.33
N TRP A 335 14.68 -25.75 2.27
CA TRP A 335 14.94 -25.41 3.67
C TRP A 335 15.87 -26.42 4.35
N SER A 336 15.73 -27.71 4.01
CA SER A 336 16.60 -28.79 4.52
C SER A 336 18.02 -28.76 3.94
N LEU A 337 18.21 -28.10 2.80
CA LEU A 337 19.50 -27.92 2.15
C LEU A 337 20.29 -26.71 2.69
N LEU A 338 19.67 -25.86 3.51
CA LEU A 338 20.37 -24.75 4.14
C LEU A 338 21.29 -25.29 5.26
N PRO A 339 22.62 -25.07 5.18
CA PRO A 339 23.52 -25.56 6.22
C PRO A 339 23.22 -24.83 7.53
N ILE A 340 22.77 -25.58 8.53
CA ILE A 340 22.70 -25.10 9.91
C ILE A 340 24.15 -25.10 10.41
N LYS A 341 24.81 -23.93 10.40
CA LYS A 341 26.06 -23.80 11.18
C LYS A 341 25.69 -23.95 12.66
N PRO A 342 26.43 -24.78 13.43
CA PRO A 342 26.20 -24.95 14.86
C PRO A 342 26.31 -23.64 15.64
#